data_AF-A0A1E8PTX1-F1
#
_entry.id   AF-A0A1E8PTX1-F1
#
_cell.length_a   1.000
_cell.length_b   1.000
_cell.length_c   1.000
_cell.angle_alpha   90.00
_cell.angle_beta   90.00
_cell.angle_gamma   90.00
#
_symmetry.space_group_name_H-M   'P 1'
#
loop_
_entity.id
_entity.type
_entity.pdbx_description
1 polymer ?
#
loop_
_entity_poly.entity_id
_entity_poly.type
_entity_poly.pdbx_seq_one_letter_code
_entity_poly.pdbx_strand_id
1 'polypeptide(L)'
;MADIFTPGMRDWLDKLNQLAEGQLLPIQPDWNAAPGSVKEIKNKPVLAAVATSGSKDDVGLGAVDNTADADKPVSTKQKAALDLKASINSTGMKNRIHNGCMRVAQRGISGASVGFGISLDRWYLNSAGTAVNWEQRPLGIDGKLRALTWAGAAGNTYVQAQQRIEAINCQDMAGTAVVLSFLVYQSTGASRNIAPQLGYSTGAEDSWQAITFIPSLDPVATIPNAAWTRVTARFAVPAAATTGLAVFPIGANAPPAFGAGQEGGLANVQLEIANTATPLERRPYSLELSLCQYYYRKDVFGHNVVVGTGQAYSTAFAYALVPLSGAMRVSPTLSFSGALSRLGGEGVTWPDQPGYGPSGLSIRVGYSTTQFVAGDAVMLMANGSFTVTRSAEL
;
A
#
# COMPACT_ATOMS: atom_id res chain seq x y z
N MET A 1 -40.92 -114.48 -3.78
CA MET A 1 -40.69 -113.27 -2.97
C MET A 1 -41.61 -113.39 -1.77
N ALA A 2 -41.08 -113.83 -0.64
CA ALA A 2 -41.81 -113.92 0.63
C ALA A 2 -40.98 -113.16 1.67
N ASP A 3 -41.68 -112.26 2.38
CA ASP A 3 -41.15 -111.24 3.28
C ASP A 3 -40.08 -111.74 4.26
N ILE A 4 -38.92 -111.06 4.26
CA ILE A 4 -37.87 -111.17 5.29
C ILE A 4 -37.95 -110.00 6.29
N PHE A 5 -38.94 -109.11 6.18
CA PHE A 5 -39.15 -108.09 7.21
C PHE A 5 -39.69 -108.76 8.48
N THR A 6 -38.78 -108.98 9.44
CA THR A 6 -39.11 -109.49 10.77
C THR A 6 -39.90 -108.46 11.58
N PRO A 7 -40.68 -108.87 12.60
CA PRO A 7 -41.57 -108.00 13.37
C PRO A 7 -40.90 -106.79 14.05
N GLY A 8 -39.57 -106.73 14.14
CA GLY A 8 -38.82 -105.56 14.65
C GLY A 8 -38.49 -104.47 13.61
N MET A 9 -38.74 -104.70 12.32
CA MET A 9 -38.33 -103.77 11.24
C MET A 9 -39.42 -102.77 10.82
N ARG A 10 -40.67 -102.89 11.31
CA ARG A 10 -41.75 -101.92 10.97
C ARG A 10 -41.48 -100.52 11.49
N ASP A 11 -40.71 -100.42 12.58
CA ASP A 11 -40.45 -99.16 13.27
C ASP A 11 -39.34 -98.33 12.59
N TRP A 12 -38.54 -98.93 11.71
CA TRP A 12 -37.42 -98.26 11.05
C TRP A 12 -37.90 -97.27 9.97
N LEU A 13 -39.03 -97.58 9.33
CA LEU A 13 -39.52 -96.84 8.16
C LEU A 13 -40.28 -95.61 8.65
N ASP A 14 -41.03 -95.76 9.73
CA ASP A 14 -41.67 -94.66 10.44
C ASP A 14 -40.64 -93.75 11.09
N LYS A 15 -39.54 -94.29 11.64
CA LYS A 15 -38.40 -93.48 12.12
C LYS A 15 -37.68 -92.73 10.99
N LEU A 16 -37.52 -93.35 9.82
CA LEU A 16 -36.93 -92.71 8.64
C LEU A 16 -37.84 -91.61 8.07
N ASN A 17 -39.15 -91.86 8.04
CA ASN A 17 -40.16 -90.89 7.59
C ASN A 17 -40.30 -89.73 8.58
N GLN A 18 -40.24 -89.98 9.89
CA GLN A 18 -40.20 -88.91 10.91
C GLN A 18 -38.94 -88.05 10.84
N LEU A 19 -37.80 -88.61 10.41
CA LEU A 19 -36.59 -87.85 10.08
C LEU A 19 -36.77 -86.97 8.83
N ALA A 20 -37.53 -87.45 7.83
CA ALA A 20 -37.77 -86.75 6.58
C ALA A 20 -38.84 -85.63 6.68
N GLU A 21 -39.86 -85.81 7.52
CA GLU A 21 -40.98 -84.87 7.66
C GLU A 21 -40.60 -83.55 8.40
N GLY A 22 -39.49 -83.53 9.15
CA GLY A 22 -39.06 -82.35 9.91
C GLY A 22 -37.96 -81.48 9.26
N GLN A 23 -37.33 -81.91 8.17
CA GLN A 23 -36.06 -81.29 7.70
C GLN A 23 -36.04 -80.80 6.24
N LEU A 24 -37.14 -80.93 5.49
CA LEU A 24 -37.20 -80.52 4.07
C LEU A 24 -37.76 -79.10 3.84
N LEU A 25 -37.51 -78.16 4.76
CA LEU A 25 -37.41 -76.77 4.32
C LEU A 25 -36.02 -76.63 3.69
N PRO A 26 -35.86 -76.07 2.47
CA PRO A 26 -34.54 -75.85 1.90
C PRO A 26 -33.75 -75.02 2.90
N ILE A 27 -32.79 -75.66 3.57
CA ILE A 27 -31.97 -75.06 4.60
C ILE A 27 -31.26 -73.89 3.94
N GLN A 28 -31.77 -72.68 4.18
CA GLN A 28 -30.98 -71.47 3.97
C GLN A 28 -29.83 -71.59 4.95
N PRO A 29 -28.58 -71.74 4.47
CA PRO A 29 -27.45 -71.80 5.36
C PRO A 29 -27.40 -70.46 6.10
N ASP A 30 -27.59 -70.49 7.42
CA ASP A 30 -27.57 -69.28 8.24
C ASP A 30 -26.11 -68.99 8.60
N TRP A 31 -25.65 -67.79 8.26
CA TRP A 31 -24.30 -67.34 8.57
C TRP A 31 -23.99 -67.39 10.07
N ASN A 32 -25.01 -67.32 10.93
CA ASN A 32 -24.90 -67.33 12.39
C ASN A 32 -25.29 -68.69 13.03
N ALA A 33 -25.48 -69.75 12.25
CA ALA A 33 -25.83 -71.07 12.78
C ALA A 33 -24.79 -71.61 13.77
N ALA A 34 -25.26 -72.26 14.85
CA ALA A 34 -24.38 -72.84 15.86
C ALA A 34 -23.57 -74.04 15.31
N PRO A 35 -22.33 -74.26 15.80
CA PRO A 35 -21.51 -75.39 15.38
C PRO A 35 -22.20 -76.73 15.61
N GLY A 36 -22.18 -77.61 14.62
CA GLY A 36 -22.83 -78.93 14.64
C GLY A 36 -24.32 -78.91 14.27
N SER A 37 -24.92 -77.75 13.99
CA SER A 37 -26.31 -77.68 13.53
C SER A 37 -26.45 -78.07 12.06
N VAL A 38 -27.63 -78.54 11.68
CA VAL A 38 -27.93 -78.89 10.28
C VAL A 38 -27.90 -77.68 9.32
N LYS A 39 -27.89 -76.45 9.86
CA LYS A 39 -27.81 -75.20 9.10
C LYS A 39 -26.40 -74.63 9.00
N GLU A 40 -25.40 -75.29 9.57
CA GLU A 40 -24.01 -74.82 9.61
C GLU A 40 -23.34 -74.87 8.23
N ILE A 41 -22.66 -73.78 7.85
CA ILE A 41 -21.76 -73.74 6.69
C ILE A 41 -20.39 -74.27 7.13
N LYS A 42 -20.12 -75.56 6.89
CA LYS A 42 -18.88 -76.25 7.31
C LYS A 42 -17.58 -75.63 6.78
N ASN A 43 -17.63 -74.96 5.63
CA ASN A 43 -16.50 -74.25 5.02
C ASN A 43 -16.77 -72.75 4.93
N LYS A 44 -17.32 -72.16 5.99
CA LYS A 44 -17.57 -70.73 6.04
C LYS A 44 -16.26 -70.01 5.73
N PRO A 45 -16.13 -69.28 4.59
CA PRO A 45 -14.92 -68.51 4.36
C PRO A 45 -14.82 -67.54 5.54
N VAL A 46 -13.67 -67.56 6.21
CA VAL A 46 -13.36 -66.56 7.22
C VAL A 46 -13.36 -65.24 6.44
N LEU A 47 -14.46 -64.48 6.51
CA LEU A 47 -14.41 -63.07 6.12
C LEU A 47 -13.34 -62.51 7.04
N ALA A 48 -12.15 -62.24 6.48
CA ALA A 48 -11.09 -61.55 7.17
C ALA A 48 -11.75 -60.35 7.85
N ALA A 49 -11.73 -60.38 9.18
CA ALA A 49 -12.48 -59.53 10.10
C ALA A 49 -13.28 -58.43 9.40
N VAL A 50 -14.61 -58.59 9.29
CA VAL A 50 -15.46 -57.39 9.31
C VAL A 50 -14.96 -56.58 10.50
N ALA A 51 -14.44 -55.37 10.24
CA ALA A 51 -13.67 -54.56 11.17
C ALA A 51 -14.24 -54.59 12.60
N THR A 52 -13.81 -55.57 13.41
CA THR A 52 -14.37 -55.78 14.75
C THR A 52 -13.92 -54.68 15.71
N SER A 53 -12.82 -54.01 15.36
CA SER A 53 -12.28 -52.88 16.11
C SER A 53 -12.69 -51.53 15.53
N GLY A 54 -13.26 -51.50 14.31
CA GLY A 54 -13.43 -50.28 13.53
C GLY A 54 -12.10 -49.67 13.05
N SER A 55 -10.98 -50.38 13.19
CA SER A 55 -9.67 -49.91 12.75
C SER A 55 -9.55 -49.97 11.23
N LYS A 56 -8.90 -48.97 10.65
CA LYS A 56 -8.48 -48.95 9.24
C LYS A 56 -7.55 -50.12 8.88
N ASP A 57 -6.84 -50.66 9.87
CA ASP A 57 -5.96 -51.83 9.70
C ASP A 57 -6.76 -53.09 9.38
N ASP A 58 -8.00 -53.19 9.85
CA ASP A 58 -8.85 -54.37 9.66
C ASP A 58 -9.17 -54.62 8.17
N VAL A 59 -9.10 -53.57 7.34
CA VAL A 59 -9.36 -53.61 5.90
C VAL A 59 -8.11 -53.32 5.05
N GLY A 60 -6.91 -53.40 5.65
CA GLY A 60 -5.65 -53.17 4.93
C GLY A 60 -5.42 -51.71 4.52
N LEU A 61 -6.11 -50.76 5.16
CA LEU A 61 -5.99 -49.32 4.92
C LEU A 61 -5.19 -48.60 6.01
N GLY A 62 -4.31 -49.30 6.72
CA GLY A 62 -3.50 -48.72 7.81
C GLY A 62 -2.68 -47.48 7.41
N ALA A 63 -2.31 -47.39 6.14
CA ALA A 63 -1.61 -46.24 5.57
C ALA A 63 -2.51 -45.03 5.23
N VAL A 64 -3.83 -45.18 5.30
CA VAL A 64 -4.79 -44.10 5.00
C VAL A 64 -5.06 -43.30 6.27
N ASP A 65 -4.68 -42.02 6.29
CA ASP A 65 -5.07 -41.09 7.35
C ASP A 65 -6.32 -40.31 6.94
N ASN A 66 -7.34 -40.33 7.79
CA ASN A 66 -8.53 -39.51 7.60
C ASN A 66 -8.32 -38.15 8.28
N THR A 67 -7.48 -37.32 7.68
CA THR A 67 -7.25 -35.95 8.14
C THR A 67 -8.52 -35.13 7.91
N ALA A 68 -9.04 -34.49 8.95
CA ALA A 68 -10.19 -33.59 8.84
C ALA A 68 -9.90 -32.50 7.80
N ASP A 69 -10.92 -32.05 7.05
CA ASP A 69 -10.72 -31.11 5.95
C ASP A 69 -9.99 -29.83 6.36
N ALA A 70 -10.17 -29.39 7.61
CA ALA A 70 -9.47 -28.23 8.18
C ALA A 70 -7.96 -28.45 8.41
N ASP A 71 -7.56 -29.70 8.64
CA ASP A 71 -6.17 -30.08 8.95
C ASP A 71 -5.41 -30.56 7.70
N LYS A 72 -6.08 -30.64 6.54
CA LYS A 72 -5.44 -31.05 5.30
C LYS A 72 -4.40 -30.01 4.88
N PRO A 73 -3.17 -30.43 4.56
CA PRO A 73 -2.12 -29.50 4.16
C PRO A 73 -2.48 -28.81 2.84
N VAL A 74 -2.33 -27.49 2.79
CA VAL A 74 -2.42 -26.71 1.56
C VAL A 74 -1.12 -26.91 0.77
N SER A 75 -1.21 -27.27 -0.50
CA SER A 75 -0.01 -27.43 -1.33
C SER A 75 0.74 -26.11 -1.49
N THR A 76 2.07 -26.16 -1.66
CA THR A 76 2.91 -24.97 -1.88
C THR A 76 2.42 -24.12 -3.06
N LYS A 77 1.89 -24.76 -4.12
CA LYS A 77 1.32 -24.07 -5.28
C LYS A 77 0.02 -23.34 -4.94
N GLN A 78 -0.87 -23.97 -4.19
CA GLN A 78 -2.11 -23.33 -3.72
C GLN A 78 -1.80 -22.15 -2.81
N LYS A 79 -0.85 -22.32 -1.88
CA LYS A 79 -0.41 -21.23 -1.01
C LYS A 79 0.15 -20.05 -1.81
N ALA A 80 1.05 -20.31 -2.78
CA ALA A 80 1.58 -19.27 -3.65
C ALA A 80 0.48 -18.55 -4.46
N ALA A 81 -0.53 -19.27 -4.94
CA ALA A 81 -1.65 -18.69 -5.66
C ALA A 81 -2.58 -17.84 -4.77
N LEU A 82 -2.80 -18.25 -3.51
CA LEU A 82 -3.57 -17.51 -2.52
C LEU A 82 -2.83 -16.24 -2.07
N ASP A 83 -1.51 -16.33 -1.86
CA ASP A 83 -0.65 -15.18 -1.50
C ASP A 83 -0.67 -14.08 -2.58
N LEU A 84 -1.04 -14.41 -3.84
CA LEU A 84 -1.20 -13.45 -4.95
C LEU A 84 -2.59 -12.79 -5.01
N LYS A 85 -3.59 -13.30 -4.26
CA LYS A 85 -4.91 -12.68 -4.23
C LYS A 85 -4.89 -11.47 -3.28
N ALA A 86 -5.47 -10.35 -3.70
CA ALA A 86 -5.67 -9.21 -2.82
C ALA A 86 -6.65 -9.59 -1.69
N SER A 87 -6.33 -9.21 -0.45
CA SER A 87 -7.25 -9.39 0.68
C SER A 87 -8.54 -8.62 0.43
N ILE A 88 -9.69 -9.19 0.79
CA ILE A 88 -11.00 -8.52 0.75
C ILE A 88 -11.00 -7.24 1.63
N ASN A 89 -10.12 -7.16 2.63
CA ASN A 89 -9.95 -5.96 3.47
C ASN A 89 -8.98 -4.93 2.85
N SER A 90 -8.46 -5.18 1.65
CA SER A 90 -7.56 -4.27 0.90
C SER A 90 -8.32 -3.46 -0.16
N THR A 91 -9.61 -3.17 0.03
CA THR A 91 -10.44 -2.42 -0.93
C THR A 91 -10.14 -0.91 -0.95
N GLY A 92 -9.12 -0.45 -0.24
CA GLY A 92 -8.63 0.93 -0.25
C GLY A 92 -7.15 1.05 -0.60
N MET A 93 -6.69 2.29 -0.81
CA MET A 93 -5.28 2.64 -0.92
C MET A 93 -4.59 2.41 0.44
N LYS A 94 -3.93 1.27 0.60
CA LYS A 94 -3.29 0.84 1.86
C LYS A 94 -2.10 1.72 2.25
N ASN A 95 -1.37 2.23 1.28
CA ASN A 95 -0.18 3.04 1.50
C ASN A 95 -0.59 4.49 1.86
N ARG A 96 -0.25 5.00 3.03
CA ARG A 96 -0.53 6.41 3.38
C ARG A 96 0.46 7.41 2.80
N ILE A 97 1.48 6.93 2.09
CA ILE A 97 2.51 7.76 1.47
C ILE A 97 2.09 8.16 0.07
N HIS A 98 2.18 9.46 -0.21
CA HIS A 98 2.13 10.02 -1.54
C HIS A 98 3.54 10.05 -2.14
N ASN A 99 3.63 9.79 -3.44
CA ASN A 99 4.86 9.73 -4.21
C ASN A 99 5.92 8.81 -3.58
N GLY A 100 5.52 7.71 -2.91
CA GLY A 100 6.47 6.80 -2.25
C GLY A 100 7.43 6.12 -3.23
N CYS A 101 7.03 6.01 -4.50
CA CYS A 101 7.86 5.51 -5.60
C CYS A 101 8.68 6.58 -6.32
N MET A 102 8.63 7.84 -5.84
CA MET A 102 9.43 8.97 -6.30
C MET A 102 9.25 9.29 -7.80
N ARG A 103 8.12 8.95 -8.42
CA ARG A 103 7.89 9.13 -9.87
C ARG A 103 7.38 10.52 -10.24
N VAL A 104 6.68 11.20 -9.34
CA VAL A 104 6.12 12.53 -9.58
C VAL A 104 7.17 13.59 -9.21
N ALA A 105 7.43 14.51 -10.14
CA ALA A 105 8.46 15.54 -10.03
C ALA A 105 8.01 16.87 -10.69
N GLN A 106 6.81 17.35 -10.36
CA GLN A 106 6.30 18.62 -10.86
C GLN A 106 7.18 19.79 -10.42
N ARG A 107 7.80 19.68 -9.24
CA ARG A 107 8.73 20.69 -8.67
C ARG A 107 10.05 20.79 -9.43
N GLY A 108 10.43 19.74 -10.15
CA GLY A 108 11.72 19.58 -10.80
C GLY A 108 12.36 18.24 -10.41
N ILE A 109 13.37 17.83 -11.18
CA ILE A 109 14.07 16.55 -10.97
C ILE A 109 15.36 16.70 -10.16
N SER A 110 15.76 17.92 -9.81
CA SER A 110 16.94 18.19 -9.00
C SER A 110 16.81 19.53 -8.29
N GLY A 111 17.61 19.70 -7.23
CA GLY A 111 17.68 20.93 -6.47
C GLY A 111 18.68 20.82 -5.32
N ALA A 112 18.64 21.82 -4.43
CA ALA A 112 19.40 21.83 -3.20
C ALA A 112 18.45 22.00 -2.01
N SER A 113 18.79 21.42 -0.86
CA SER A 113 18.00 21.57 0.36
C SER A 113 18.89 21.80 1.58
N VAL A 114 18.52 22.81 2.37
CA VAL A 114 19.06 23.14 3.71
C VAL A 114 17.90 23.57 4.60
N GLY A 115 17.98 23.24 5.88
CA GLY A 115 16.83 23.31 6.78
C GLY A 115 15.69 22.43 6.27
N PHE A 116 14.44 22.82 6.54
CA PHE A 116 13.24 22.07 6.13
C PHE A 116 12.90 22.27 4.64
N GLY A 117 13.79 21.86 3.74
CA GLY A 117 13.66 22.03 2.29
C GLY A 117 12.70 21.02 1.65
N ILE A 118 11.87 21.47 0.71
CA ILE A 118 11.09 20.58 -0.16
C ILE A 118 11.97 20.10 -1.31
N SER A 119 11.93 18.81 -1.59
CA SER A 119 12.62 18.16 -2.70
C SER A 119 11.62 17.78 -3.81
N LEU A 120 11.44 16.48 -4.07
CA LEU A 120 10.38 15.94 -4.91
C LEU A 120 9.00 16.20 -4.32
N ASP A 121 7.97 16.08 -5.15
CA ASP A 121 6.58 16.25 -4.72
C ASP A 121 6.29 15.43 -3.46
N ARG A 122 5.80 16.11 -2.40
CA ARG A 122 5.47 15.58 -1.06
C ARG A 122 6.64 15.19 -0.16
N TRP A 123 7.88 15.28 -0.64
CA TRP A 123 9.05 14.87 0.11
C TRP A 123 9.87 16.07 0.57
N TYR A 124 10.01 16.19 1.89
CA TYR A 124 10.98 17.08 2.49
C TYR A 124 12.33 16.37 2.59
N LEU A 125 13.39 17.09 2.22
CA LEU A 125 14.76 16.70 2.47
C LEU A 125 15.39 17.74 3.38
N ASN A 126 15.39 17.42 4.67
CA ASN A 126 15.97 18.28 5.69
C ASN A 126 17.46 18.03 5.82
N SER A 127 18.26 19.09 5.83
CA SER A 127 19.70 19.00 6.08
C SER A 127 20.16 20.17 6.94
N ALA A 128 21.23 20.01 7.72
CA ALA A 128 21.82 21.09 8.51
C ALA A 128 23.32 21.26 8.26
N GLY A 129 23.82 22.45 8.63
CA GLY A 129 25.18 22.90 8.36
C GLY A 129 25.31 23.42 6.93
N THR A 130 25.38 22.50 5.97
CA THR A 130 25.53 22.82 4.54
C THR A 130 24.42 22.17 3.74
N ALA A 131 23.94 22.88 2.71
CA ALA A 131 22.97 22.36 1.76
C ALA A 131 23.47 21.09 1.07
N VAL A 132 22.57 20.14 0.86
CA VAL A 132 22.82 18.94 0.06
C VAL A 132 22.09 19.05 -1.27
N ASN A 133 22.74 18.58 -2.34
CA ASN A 133 22.11 18.51 -3.65
C ASN A 133 21.31 17.22 -3.73
N TRP A 134 20.09 17.29 -4.24
CA TRP A 134 19.22 16.15 -4.43
C TRP A 134 18.77 16.03 -5.87
N GLU A 135 18.42 14.81 -6.26
CA GLU A 135 17.91 14.53 -7.60
C GLU A 135 17.02 13.28 -7.63
N GLN A 136 16.21 13.19 -8.69
CA GLN A 136 15.42 12.01 -9.02
C GLN A 136 16.22 11.10 -9.95
N ARG A 137 16.73 9.98 -9.44
CA ARG A 137 17.45 8.99 -10.26
C ARG A 137 16.56 7.81 -10.66
N PRO A 138 16.81 7.18 -11.82
CA PRO A 138 16.26 5.86 -12.13
C PRO A 138 16.67 4.82 -11.07
N LEU A 139 15.76 3.89 -10.76
CA LEU A 139 15.99 2.76 -9.87
C LEU A 139 15.63 1.45 -10.61
N GLY A 140 16.45 0.42 -10.42
CA GLY A 140 16.27 -0.89 -11.05
C GLY A 140 16.65 -0.93 -12.53
N ILE A 141 16.65 -2.14 -13.10
CA ILE A 141 17.16 -2.43 -14.46
C ILE A 141 16.29 -1.77 -15.55
N ASP A 142 14.99 -1.60 -15.31
CA ASP A 142 14.05 -1.05 -16.30
C ASP A 142 13.95 0.49 -16.27
N GLY A 143 14.59 1.19 -15.32
CA GLY A 143 14.51 2.66 -15.17
C GLY A 143 13.11 3.25 -14.90
N LYS A 144 12.08 2.40 -14.75
CA LYS A 144 10.68 2.77 -14.50
C LYS A 144 10.41 3.12 -13.04
N LEU A 145 11.25 2.63 -12.12
CA LEU A 145 11.24 3.08 -10.74
C LEU A 145 12.14 4.29 -10.60
N ARG A 146 11.84 5.12 -9.61
CA ARG A 146 12.61 6.32 -9.32
C ARG A 146 13.01 6.31 -7.86
N ALA A 147 14.07 7.03 -7.55
CA ALA A 147 14.57 7.26 -6.21
C ALA A 147 14.82 8.75 -6.00
N LEU A 148 14.61 9.22 -4.78
CA LEU A 148 15.16 10.47 -4.30
C LEU A 148 16.58 10.16 -3.81
N THR A 149 17.59 10.74 -4.45
CA THR A 149 18.99 10.61 -4.01
C THR A 149 19.53 11.98 -3.62
N TRP A 150 20.55 11.99 -2.77
CA TRP A 150 21.23 13.21 -2.37
C TRP A 150 22.74 13.00 -2.26
N ALA A 151 23.49 13.99 -2.74
CA ALA A 151 24.93 14.10 -2.56
C ALA A 151 25.21 14.91 -1.29
N GLY A 152 25.92 14.29 -0.36
CA GLY A 152 26.45 14.91 0.84
C GLY A 152 27.44 16.04 0.53
N ALA A 153 27.58 16.95 1.48
CA ALA A 153 28.43 18.13 1.36
C ALA A 153 29.38 18.23 2.56
N ALA A 154 30.53 18.87 2.36
CA ALA A 154 31.42 19.20 3.47
C ALA A 154 30.70 20.14 4.45
N GLY A 155 30.76 19.82 5.74
CA GLY A 155 30.04 20.57 6.78
C GLY A 155 28.55 20.23 6.94
N ASN A 156 28.01 19.30 6.14
CA ASN A 156 26.69 18.75 6.42
C ASN A 156 26.71 17.93 7.72
N THR A 157 25.77 18.21 8.62
CA THR A 157 25.69 17.54 9.93
C THR A 157 24.63 16.46 9.99
N TYR A 158 23.60 16.54 9.13
CA TYR A 158 22.64 15.45 8.92
C TYR A 158 21.90 15.61 7.59
N VAL A 159 21.31 14.51 7.11
CA VAL A 159 20.26 14.50 6.10
C VAL A 159 19.10 13.62 6.55
N GLN A 160 17.89 14.13 6.40
CA GLN A 160 16.65 13.48 6.77
C GLN A 160 15.63 13.64 5.66
N ALA A 161 15.11 12.53 5.14
CA ALA A 161 13.92 12.53 4.31
C ALA A 161 12.68 12.35 5.19
N GLN A 162 11.61 13.10 4.91
CA GLN A 162 10.35 12.96 5.62
C GLN A 162 9.14 13.31 4.77
N GLN A 163 7.98 12.80 5.18
CA GLN A 163 6.69 13.17 4.61
C GLN A 163 5.66 13.32 5.73
N ARG A 164 4.84 14.37 5.63
CA ARG A 164 3.71 14.63 6.52
C ARG A 164 2.43 14.15 5.85
N ILE A 165 1.56 13.51 6.62
CA ILE A 165 0.28 12.92 6.25
C ILE A 165 -0.78 13.68 7.03
N GLU A 166 -1.77 14.20 6.32
CA GLU A 166 -2.86 14.95 6.95
C GLU A 166 -3.65 14.08 7.90
N ALA A 167 -4.14 14.68 8.99
CA ALA A 167 -5.00 14.05 9.96
C ALA A 167 -6.11 13.24 9.28
N ILE A 168 -6.87 13.87 8.39
CA ILE A 168 -7.98 13.24 7.63
C ILE A 168 -7.57 11.96 6.87
N ASN A 169 -6.30 11.82 6.51
CA ASN A 169 -5.76 10.68 5.76
C ASN A 169 -5.15 9.59 6.64
N CYS A 170 -5.06 9.80 7.96
CA CYS A 170 -4.46 8.84 8.88
C CYS A 170 -5.21 8.69 10.22
N GLN A 171 -6.43 9.22 10.36
CA GLN A 171 -7.21 9.10 11.61
C GLN A 171 -7.41 7.64 12.03
N ASP A 172 -7.60 6.75 11.06
CA ASP A 172 -7.77 5.31 11.26
C ASP A 172 -6.51 4.60 11.78
N MET A 173 -5.35 5.25 11.71
CA MET A 173 -4.11 4.71 12.25
C MET A 173 -3.97 4.93 13.77
N ALA A 174 -4.69 5.88 14.36
CA ALA A 174 -4.61 6.17 15.78
C ALA A 174 -5.01 4.94 16.61
N GLY A 175 -4.14 4.53 17.54
CA GLY A 175 -4.36 3.35 18.38
C GLY A 175 -4.13 2.00 17.68
N THR A 176 -3.56 1.99 16.46
CA THR A 176 -3.33 0.77 15.69
C THR A 176 -1.85 0.44 15.53
N ALA A 177 -1.56 -0.81 15.14
CA ALA A 177 -0.24 -1.22 14.71
C ALA A 177 -0.05 -0.89 13.21
N VAL A 178 1.10 -0.30 12.88
CA VAL A 178 1.45 0.05 11.51
C VAL A 178 2.85 -0.46 11.14
N VAL A 179 3.08 -0.63 9.85
CA VAL A 179 4.41 -0.96 9.31
C VAL A 179 4.84 0.09 8.30
N LEU A 180 6.03 0.62 8.49
CA LEU A 180 6.75 1.43 7.51
C LEU A 180 7.72 0.51 6.74
N SER A 181 7.69 0.57 5.42
CA SER A 181 8.65 -0.14 4.57
C SER A 181 9.18 0.75 3.46
N PHE A 182 10.47 0.64 3.16
CA PHE A 182 11.14 1.47 2.15
C PHE A 182 12.43 0.82 1.67
N LEU A 183 12.95 1.32 0.55
CA LEU A 183 14.31 1.09 0.09
C LEU A 183 15.18 2.27 0.47
N VAL A 184 16.36 1.99 1.00
CA VAL A 184 17.35 2.99 1.39
C VAL A 184 18.73 2.62 0.82
N TYR A 185 19.50 3.63 0.46
CA TYR A 185 20.85 3.52 -0.07
C TYR A 185 21.79 4.46 0.66
N GLN A 186 23.06 4.05 0.77
CA GLN A 186 24.14 4.90 1.25
C GLN A 186 25.47 4.46 0.62
N SER A 187 26.33 5.41 0.22
CA SER A 187 27.63 5.13 -0.42
C SER A 187 28.83 5.32 0.51
N THR A 188 28.62 5.37 1.82
CA THR A 188 29.70 5.63 2.78
C THR A 188 30.57 4.39 2.92
N GLY A 189 31.89 4.56 3.07
CA GLY A 189 32.86 3.45 3.10
C GLY A 189 32.68 2.37 4.19
N ALA A 190 31.63 2.45 5.01
CA ALA A 190 31.23 1.45 5.99
C ALA A 190 29.69 1.30 6.05
N SER A 191 29.22 0.20 6.63
CA SER A 191 27.80 0.02 6.95
C SER A 191 27.31 1.08 7.94
N ARG A 192 26.04 1.47 7.83
CA ARG A 192 25.42 2.48 8.70
C ARG A 192 24.14 1.98 9.32
N ASN A 193 23.91 2.42 10.54
CA ASN A 193 22.68 2.17 11.27
C ASN A 193 21.67 3.29 11.01
N ILE A 194 20.42 2.91 10.75
CA ILE A 194 19.29 3.84 10.68
C ILE A 194 18.20 3.44 11.67
N ALA A 195 17.55 4.45 12.24
CA ALA A 195 16.46 4.29 13.19
C ALA A 195 15.21 4.98 12.64
N PRO A 196 14.36 4.28 11.87
CA PRO A 196 13.14 4.86 11.34
C PRO A 196 12.22 5.32 12.47
N GLN A 197 11.53 6.43 12.27
CA GLN A 197 10.62 6.99 13.27
C GLN A 197 9.33 7.44 12.62
N LEU A 198 8.25 7.44 13.40
CA LEU A 198 7.06 8.22 13.12
C LEU A 198 7.00 9.40 14.09
N GLY A 199 6.14 10.36 13.81
CA GLY A 199 5.75 11.38 14.76
C GLY A 199 4.33 11.86 14.48
N TYR A 200 3.72 12.51 15.46
CA TYR A 200 2.42 13.14 15.29
C TYR A 200 2.46 14.57 15.81
N SER A 201 1.66 15.44 15.20
CA SER A 201 1.49 16.82 15.66
C SER A 201 0.87 16.84 17.06
N THR A 202 1.31 17.73 17.94
CA THR A 202 0.71 17.89 19.28
C THR A 202 -0.08 19.18 19.47
N GLY A 203 -0.16 20.02 18.42
CA GLY A 203 -0.92 21.26 18.42
C GLY A 203 -2.27 21.11 17.73
N ALA A 204 -2.62 22.12 16.93
CA ALA A 204 -3.77 22.03 16.04
C ALA A 204 -3.59 20.94 14.98
N GLU A 205 -4.70 20.49 14.41
CA GLU A 205 -4.74 19.58 13.27
C GLU A 205 -3.81 20.08 12.16
N ASP A 206 -2.93 19.19 11.69
CA ASP A 206 -1.97 19.45 10.61
C ASP A 206 -0.99 20.62 10.87
N SER A 207 -0.78 20.99 12.14
CA SER A 207 0.16 22.04 12.57
C SER A 207 1.47 21.48 13.15
N TRP A 208 2.55 21.55 12.38
CA TRP A 208 3.81 20.89 12.71
C TRP A 208 4.80 21.72 13.55
N GLN A 209 4.29 22.60 14.41
CA GLN A 209 5.12 23.41 15.32
C GLN A 209 5.76 22.56 16.43
N ALA A 210 5.07 21.49 16.86
CA ALA A 210 5.56 20.55 17.86
C ALA A 210 5.19 19.12 17.46
N ILE A 211 6.14 18.20 17.59
CA ILE A 211 6.01 16.80 17.17
C ILE A 211 6.33 15.90 18.37
N THR A 212 5.47 14.93 18.64
CA THR A 212 5.82 13.80 19.51
C THR A 212 6.24 12.62 18.65
N PHE A 213 7.44 12.10 18.90
CA PHE A 213 7.99 10.97 18.16
C PHE A 213 7.46 9.64 18.69
N ILE A 214 7.23 8.72 17.76
CA ILE A 214 6.85 7.34 18.02
C ILE A 214 8.06 6.48 17.61
N PRO A 215 8.72 5.80 18.57
CA PRO A 215 9.89 4.99 18.28
C PRO A 215 9.50 3.70 17.54
N SER A 216 10.44 3.19 16.73
CA SER A 216 10.33 1.85 16.15
C SER A 216 10.30 0.80 17.25
N LEU A 217 9.41 -0.18 17.09
CA LEU A 217 9.39 -1.40 17.91
C LEU A 217 10.49 -2.39 17.47
N ASP A 218 10.96 -2.26 16.23
CA ASP A 218 12.01 -3.10 15.68
C ASP A 218 13.40 -2.51 15.94
N PRO A 219 14.45 -3.36 16.04
CA PRO A 219 15.82 -2.91 16.20
C PRO A 219 16.29 -1.98 15.08
N VAL A 220 17.33 -1.22 15.39
CA VAL A 220 18.06 -0.36 14.43
C VAL A 220 18.52 -1.19 13.22
N ALA A 221 18.20 -0.73 12.02
CA ALA A 221 18.52 -1.44 10.79
C ALA A 221 19.92 -1.04 10.30
N THR A 222 20.77 -2.04 10.05
CA THR A 222 22.09 -1.83 9.44
C THR A 222 21.97 -1.90 7.91
N ILE A 223 22.40 -0.84 7.24
CA ILE A 223 22.43 -0.69 5.79
C ILE A 223 23.88 -0.88 5.30
N PRO A 224 24.15 -1.86 4.43
CA PRO A 224 25.44 -2.04 3.76
C PRO A 224 25.85 -0.81 2.94
N ASN A 225 27.16 -0.68 2.71
CA ASN A 225 27.68 0.30 1.76
C ASN A 225 27.29 -0.05 0.32
N ALA A 226 26.95 0.97 -0.47
CA ALA A 226 26.75 0.93 -1.91
C ALA A 226 25.69 -0.08 -2.38
N ALA A 227 24.69 -0.38 -1.53
CA ALA A 227 23.62 -1.31 -1.84
C ALA A 227 22.25 -0.77 -1.42
N TRP A 228 21.28 -0.85 -2.33
CA TRP A 228 19.88 -0.60 -2.01
C TRP A 228 19.36 -1.72 -1.11
N THR A 229 18.90 -1.36 0.08
CA THR A 229 18.44 -2.30 1.09
C THR A 229 16.98 -2.02 1.43
N ARG A 230 16.15 -3.07 1.49
CA ARG A 230 14.78 -2.95 1.98
C ARG A 230 14.78 -2.99 3.49
N VAL A 231 14.17 -1.98 4.10
CA VAL A 231 13.98 -1.87 5.54
C VAL A 231 12.50 -1.87 5.86
N THR A 232 12.16 -2.49 6.98
CA THR A 232 10.82 -2.51 7.56
C THR A 232 10.92 -2.17 9.03
N ALA A 233 9.99 -1.36 9.53
CA ALA A 233 9.90 -1.01 10.94
C ALA A 233 8.43 -0.98 11.37
N ARG A 234 8.12 -1.68 12.47
CA ARG A 234 6.81 -1.71 13.11
C ARG A 234 6.70 -0.60 14.15
N PHE A 235 5.50 -0.03 14.24
CA PHE A 235 5.17 1.01 15.21
C PHE A 235 3.82 0.73 15.86
N ALA A 236 3.70 1.09 17.14
CA ALA A 236 2.42 1.21 17.81
C ALA A 236 2.02 2.68 17.81
N VAL A 237 1.03 3.06 16.99
CA VAL A 237 0.57 4.45 16.90
C VAL A 237 -0.30 4.74 18.12
N PRO A 238 0.01 5.78 18.93
CA PRO A 238 -0.81 6.11 20.09
C PRO A 238 -2.23 6.53 19.68
N ALA A 239 -3.22 6.28 20.54
CA ALA A 239 -4.59 6.75 20.31
C ALA A 239 -4.71 8.28 20.24
N ALA A 240 -3.74 9.02 20.81
CA ALA A 240 -3.67 10.48 20.75
C ALA A 240 -3.17 11.05 19.40
N ALA A 241 -2.68 10.20 18.49
CA ALA A 241 -2.11 10.63 17.22
C ALA A 241 -3.19 10.90 16.15
N THR A 242 -4.11 11.83 16.43
CA THR A 242 -5.29 12.13 15.58
C THR A 242 -5.15 13.38 14.72
N THR A 243 -4.06 14.13 14.88
CA THR A 243 -3.84 15.49 14.33
C THR A 243 -2.86 15.53 13.15
N GLY A 244 -2.58 14.36 12.55
CA GLY A 244 -1.64 14.19 11.45
C GLY A 244 -0.40 13.38 11.85
N LEU A 245 0.15 12.62 10.89
CA LEU A 245 1.32 11.77 11.08
C LEU A 245 2.48 12.19 10.18
N ALA A 246 3.71 12.09 10.68
CA ALA A 246 4.93 12.28 9.90
C ALA A 246 5.74 11.00 9.90
N VAL A 247 6.30 10.68 8.73
CA VAL A 247 7.21 9.54 8.56
C VAL A 247 8.64 10.05 8.39
N PHE A 248 9.58 9.39 9.07
CA PHE A 248 11.00 9.67 9.02
C PHE A 248 11.76 8.36 8.73
N PRO A 249 11.87 7.93 7.45
CA PRO A 249 12.50 6.65 7.11
C PRO A 249 13.96 6.52 7.57
N ILE A 250 14.69 7.63 7.61
CA ILE A 250 16.12 7.67 8.00
C ILE A 250 16.29 8.18 9.45
N GLY A 251 15.18 8.30 10.19
CA GLY A 251 15.13 8.78 11.56
C GLY A 251 15.02 10.30 11.71
N ALA A 252 14.54 10.71 12.89
CA ALA A 252 14.47 12.09 13.32
C ALA A 252 15.40 12.44 14.46
N ASN A 253 15.67 11.49 15.34
CA ASN A 253 16.65 11.60 16.39
C ASN A 253 17.96 10.99 15.89
N ALA A 254 19.00 11.82 15.78
CA ALA A 254 20.32 11.48 15.25
C ALA A 254 20.32 10.94 13.78
N PRO A 255 19.70 11.63 12.82
CA PRO A 255 19.82 11.29 11.40
C PRO A 255 21.30 11.34 10.94
N PRO A 256 21.70 10.49 9.99
CA PRO A 256 23.09 10.39 9.56
C PRO A 256 23.55 11.64 8.79
N ALA A 257 24.79 12.06 9.05
CA ALA A 257 25.51 13.02 8.21
C ALA A 257 25.98 12.38 6.90
N PHE A 258 25.92 13.13 5.80
CA PHE A 258 26.53 12.76 4.53
C PHE A 258 27.56 13.82 4.15
N GLY A 259 28.84 13.49 4.32
CA GLY A 259 29.95 14.36 3.95
C GLY A 259 30.15 14.46 2.43
N ALA A 260 31.09 15.31 2.00
CA ALA A 260 31.45 15.42 0.59
C ALA A 260 31.85 14.06 0.00
N GLY A 261 31.31 13.73 -1.17
CA GLY A 261 31.55 12.45 -1.85
C GLY A 261 30.72 11.27 -1.33
N GLN A 262 29.92 11.47 -0.27
CA GLN A 262 28.95 10.48 0.21
C GLN A 262 27.59 10.75 -0.42
N GLU A 263 26.82 9.69 -0.62
CA GLU A 263 25.49 9.74 -1.21
C GLU A 263 24.52 8.94 -0.34
N GLY A 264 23.28 9.39 -0.26
CA GLY A 264 22.17 8.60 0.25
C GLY A 264 21.01 8.56 -0.74
N GLY A 265 20.10 7.61 -0.53
CA GLY A 265 18.92 7.47 -1.37
C GLY A 265 17.74 6.86 -0.64
N LEU A 266 16.53 7.20 -1.10
CA LEU A 266 15.25 6.71 -0.61
C LEU A 266 14.32 6.39 -1.79
N ALA A 267 13.62 5.26 -1.70
CA ALA A 267 12.61 4.88 -2.69
C ALA A 267 11.57 3.91 -2.10
N ASN A 268 10.50 3.68 -2.84
CA ASN A 268 9.50 2.63 -2.57
C ASN A 268 8.94 2.65 -1.14
N VAL A 269 8.61 3.84 -0.64
CA VAL A 269 8.13 4.03 0.74
C VAL A 269 6.64 3.70 0.84
N GLN A 270 6.30 2.92 1.86
CA GLN A 270 4.94 2.53 2.21
C GLN A 270 4.72 2.59 3.72
N LEU A 271 3.64 3.23 4.15
CA LEU A 271 3.11 3.13 5.51
C LEU A 271 1.72 2.52 5.44
N GLU A 272 1.46 1.45 6.18
CA GLU A 272 0.19 0.73 6.13
C GLU A 272 -0.22 0.21 7.52
N ILE A 273 -1.54 0.07 7.74
CA ILE A 273 -2.07 -0.61 8.93
C ILE A 273 -1.87 -2.11 8.74
N ALA A 274 -0.90 -2.65 9.46
CA ALA A 274 -0.55 -4.07 9.42
C ALA A 274 0.35 -4.43 10.61
N ASN A 275 0.46 -5.74 10.88
CA ASN A 275 1.49 -6.26 11.79
C ASN A 275 2.76 -6.70 11.04
N THR A 276 2.66 -6.89 9.72
CA THR A 276 3.74 -7.36 8.85
C THR A 276 3.72 -6.58 7.54
N ALA A 277 4.90 -6.23 7.02
CA ALA A 277 5.03 -5.50 5.76
C ALA A 277 4.43 -6.30 4.60
N THR A 278 3.56 -5.67 3.82
CA THR A 278 3.02 -6.26 2.59
C THR A 278 3.87 -5.84 1.38
N PRO A 279 3.65 -6.45 0.20
CA PRO A 279 4.23 -5.95 -1.04
C PRO A 279 3.81 -4.50 -1.29
N LEU A 280 4.72 -3.71 -1.85
CA LEU A 280 4.48 -2.29 -2.15
C LEU A 280 3.25 -2.11 -3.05
N GLU A 281 2.31 -1.26 -2.61
CA GLU A 281 1.19 -0.77 -3.41
C GLU A 281 1.73 0.10 -4.55
N ARG A 282 1.44 -0.30 -5.79
CA ARG A 282 1.76 0.49 -6.98
C ARG A 282 0.50 1.18 -7.46
N ARG A 283 0.46 2.51 -7.38
CA ARG A 283 -0.60 3.32 -7.97
C ARG A 283 -0.31 3.65 -9.43
N PRO A 284 -1.35 3.75 -10.27
CA PRO A 284 -1.23 4.39 -11.58
C PRO A 284 -0.66 5.80 -11.44
N TYR A 285 0.12 6.22 -12.43
CA TYR A 285 0.79 7.54 -12.39
C TYR A 285 -0.21 8.70 -12.28
N SER A 286 -1.34 8.63 -12.98
CA SER A 286 -2.37 9.66 -12.94
C SER A 286 -2.97 9.87 -11.55
N LEU A 287 -3.20 8.79 -10.81
CA LEU A 287 -3.68 8.84 -9.43
C LEU A 287 -2.61 9.40 -8.49
N GLU A 288 -1.36 8.97 -8.63
CA GLU A 288 -0.26 9.52 -7.83
C GLU A 288 -0.06 11.02 -8.08
N LEU A 289 -0.16 11.43 -9.35
CA LEU A 289 -0.10 12.84 -9.74
C LEU A 289 -1.25 13.64 -9.13
N SER A 290 -2.48 13.14 -9.14
CA SER A 290 -3.62 13.85 -8.54
C SER A 290 -3.47 14.01 -7.03
N LEU A 291 -2.96 13.00 -6.32
CA LEU A 291 -2.64 13.07 -4.89
C LEU A 291 -1.54 14.11 -4.61
N CYS A 292 -0.52 14.21 -5.47
CA CYS A 292 0.52 15.25 -5.35
C CYS A 292 -0.01 16.65 -5.68
N GLN A 293 -0.89 16.76 -6.69
CA GLN A 293 -1.47 18.02 -7.17
C GLN A 293 -2.36 18.72 -6.15
N TYR A 294 -2.87 17.98 -5.17
CA TYR A 294 -3.59 18.55 -4.04
C TYR A 294 -2.71 19.47 -3.16
N TYR A 295 -1.39 19.23 -3.12
CA TYR A 295 -0.43 20.01 -2.32
C TYR A 295 0.42 20.94 -3.16
N TYR A 296 0.70 20.55 -4.42
CA TYR A 296 1.52 21.34 -5.31
C TYR A 296 1.10 21.20 -6.77
N ARG A 297 0.88 22.33 -7.43
CA ARG A 297 0.50 22.33 -8.84
C ARG A 297 1.14 23.48 -9.60
N LYS A 298 1.55 23.18 -10.83
CA LYS A 298 1.95 24.17 -11.84
C LYS A 298 0.91 24.17 -12.95
N ASP A 299 0.34 25.33 -13.25
CA ASP A 299 -0.48 25.56 -14.42
C ASP A 299 0.32 26.40 -15.40
N VAL A 300 0.61 25.84 -16.57
CA VAL A 300 1.41 26.47 -17.60
C VAL A 300 0.51 26.87 -18.75
N PHE A 301 0.48 28.16 -19.06
CA PHE A 301 -0.23 28.74 -20.18
C PHE A 301 0.76 29.03 -21.30
N GLY A 302 0.51 28.45 -22.48
CA GLY A 302 1.34 28.67 -23.66
C GLY A 302 1.21 30.09 -24.21
N HIS A 303 2.18 30.50 -25.03
CA HIS A 303 2.16 31.80 -25.70
C HIS A 303 0.87 32.00 -26.50
N ASN A 304 0.34 33.22 -26.45
CA ASN A 304 -0.90 33.62 -27.14
C ASN A 304 -2.16 32.84 -26.71
N VAL A 305 -2.16 32.28 -25.50
CA VAL A 305 -3.36 31.69 -24.88
C VAL A 305 -3.99 32.70 -23.92
N VAL A 306 -5.32 32.79 -23.95
CA VAL A 306 -6.08 33.58 -22.97
C VAL A 306 -5.96 32.90 -21.59
N VAL A 307 -5.36 33.60 -20.64
CA VAL A 307 -5.10 33.13 -19.28
C VAL A 307 -6.26 33.49 -18.35
N GLY A 308 -6.88 34.64 -18.57
CA GLY A 308 -7.99 35.09 -17.74
C GLY A 308 -8.82 36.17 -18.41
N THR A 309 -10.06 36.30 -17.94
CA THR A 309 -11.01 37.30 -18.42
C THR A 309 -11.54 38.11 -17.25
N GLY A 310 -11.91 39.35 -17.52
CA GLY A 310 -12.14 40.31 -16.46
C GLY A 310 -12.76 41.61 -16.92
N GLN A 311 -12.77 42.59 -16.02
CA GLN A 311 -13.31 43.91 -16.26
C GLN A 311 -12.43 44.99 -15.60
N ALA A 312 -12.25 46.11 -16.30
CA ALA A 312 -11.66 47.31 -15.74
C ALA A 312 -12.64 48.00 -14.78
N TYR A 313 -12.16 48.35 -13.59
CA TYR A 313 -12.95 49.09 -12.59
C TYR A 313 -12.49 50.54 -12.43
N SER A 314 -11.32 50.87 -12.98
CA SER A 314 -10.79 52.22 -13.05
C SER A 314 -10.03 52.40 -14.36
N THR A 315 -9.53 53.60 -14.61
CA THR A 315 -8.72 53.89 -15.78
C THR A 315 -7.30 53.32 -15.72
N ALA A 316 -6.87 52.83 -14.56
CA ALA A 316 -5.51 52.31 -14.34
C ALA A 316 -5.49 50.80 -14.08
N PHE A 317 -6.60 50.20 -13.66
CA PHE A 317 -6.63 48.83 -13.15
C PHE A 317 -7.86 48.03 -13.57
N ALA A 318 -7.65 46.72 -13.74
CA ALA A 318 -8.68 45.74 -13.98
C ALA A 318 -8.50 44.50 -13.09
N TYR A 319 -9.60 43.80 -12.82
CA TYR A 319 -9.58 42.47 -12.22
C TYR A 319 -9.87 41.42 -13.28
N ALA A 320 -9.06 40.37 -13.33
CA ALA A 320 -9.26 39.21 -14.19
C ALA A 320 -9.31 37.93 -13.36
N LEU A 321 -10.22 37.04 -13.72
CA LEU A 321 -10.31 35.69 -13.21
C LEU A 321 -9.49 34.76 -14.11
N VAL A 322 -8.49 34.13 -13.53
CA VAL A 322 -7.72 33.03 -14.12
C VAL A 322 -8.36 31.73 -13.62
N PRO A 323 -9.02 30.95 -14.51
CA PRO A 323 -9.57 29.67 -14.12
C PRO A 323 -8.41 28.70 -13.82
N LEU A 324 -8.32 28.26 -12.57
CA LEU A 324 -7.33 27.28 -12.14
C LEU A 324 -8.02 25.94 -11.89
N SER A 325 -7.33 24.86 -12.23
CA SER A 325 -7.88 23.52 -12.20
C SER A 325 -7.53 22.79 -10.90
N GLY A 326 -8.48 22.04 -10.34
CA GLY A 326 -8.27 21.23 -9.13
C GLY A 326 -8.20 22.04 -7.84
N ALA A 327 -8.83 21.51 -6.79
CA ALA A 327 -8.75 22.03 -5.45
C ALA A 327 -7.34 21.80 -4.86
N MET A 328 -6.91 22.75 -4.04
CA MET A 328 -5.73 22.61 -3.20
C MET A 328 -6.15 22.22 -1.78
N ARG A 329 -5.20 21.70 -0.99
CA ARG A 329 -5.35 21.37 0.43
C ARG A 329 -5.96 22.51 1.26
N VAL A 330 -5.32 23.66 1.18
CA VAL A 330 -5.71 24.92 1.80
C VAL A 330 -5.48 26.05 0.79
N SER A 331 -5.84 27.27 1.16
CA SER A 331 -5.44 28.47 0.39
C SER A 331 -3.93 28.43 0.12
N PRO A 332 -3.49 28.28 -1.14
CA PRO A 332 -2.09 28.07 -1.45
C PRO A 332 -1.31 29.38 -1.43
N THR A 333 -0.01 29.28 -1.17
CA THR A 333 0.93 30.31 -1.59
C THR A 333 1.06 30.28 -3.11
N LEU A 334 0.98 31.45 -3.72
CA LEU A 334 1.05 31.63 -5.16
C LEU A 334 2.40 32.20 -5.58
N SER A 335 2.95 31.68 -6.66
CA SER A 335 4.05 32.33 -7.37
C SER A 335 3.82 32.29 -8.88
N PHE A 336 4.37 33.30 -9.56
CA PHE A 336 4.14 33.52 -10.97
C PHE A 336 5.47 33.67 -11.71
N SER A 337 5.53 33.19 -12.95
CA SER A 337 6.65 33.44 -13.85
C SER A 337 6.18 33.59 -15.29
N GLY A 338 6.95 34.32 -16.10
CA GLY A 338 6.57 34.67 -17.47
C GLY A 338 5.75 35.95 -17.54
N ALA A 339 5.53 36.51 -18.73
CA ALA A 339 4.82 37.79 -18.87
C ALA A 339 3.35 37.60 -19.26
N LEU A 340 2.52 38.56 -18.86
CA LEU A 340 1.15 38.71 -19.34
C LEU A 340 1.05 39.95 -20.25
N SER A 341 0.13 39.90 -21.20
CA SER A 341 -0.28 41.03 -22.02
C SER A 341 -1.80 41.11 -22.09
N ARG A 342 -2.33 42.27 -22.48
CA ARG A 342 -3.73 42.37 -22.92
C ARG A 342 -3.86 41.87 -24.35
N LEU A 343 -5.02 41.30 -24.68
CA LEU A 343 -5.41 41.03 -26.06
C LEU A 343 -5.33 42.33 -26.88
N GLY A 344 -4.34 42.41 -27.78
CA GLY A 344 -3.94 43.65 -28.46
C GLY A 344 -2.45 43.98 -28.35
N GLY A 345 -1.69 43.27 -27.51
CA GLY A 345 -0.22 43.27 -27.50
C GLY A 345 0.43 44.18 -26.45
N GLU A 346 -0.35 44.88 -25.64
CA GLU A 346 0.18 45.75 -24.59
C GLU A 346 0.63 44.96 -23.36
N GLY A 347 1.84 45.27 -22.87
CA GLY A 347 2.38 44.70 -21.66
C GLY A 347 1.60 45.11 -20.42
N VAL A 348 1.46 44.18 -19.48
CA VAL A 348 0.75 44.38 -18.22
C VAL A 348 1.77 44.57 -17.08
N THR A 349 1.54 45.53 -16.18
CA THR A 349 2.27 45.60 -14.93
C THR A 349 1.75 44.54 -13.94
N TRP A 350 2.69 43.87 -13.27
CA TRP A 350 2.43 42.71 -12.41
C TRP A 350 1.39 42.99 -11.30
N PRO A 351 0.67 41.96 -10.84
CA PRO A 351 -0.42 42.09 -9.89
C PRO A 351 0.08 42.29 -8.46
N ASP A 352 -0.49 43.26 -7.74
CA ASP A 352 -0.17 43.51 -6.32
C ASP A 352 -1.21 42.90 -5.34
N GLN A 353 -2.24 42.21 -5.84
CA GLN A 353 -3.35 41.68 -5.02
C GLN A 353 -3.92 40.36 -5.60
N PRO A 354 -3.16 39.26 -5.64
CA PRO A 354 -3.71 37.97 -6.04
C PRO A 354 -4.65 37.43 -4.94
N GLY A 355 -5.93 37.24 -5.28
CA GLY A 355 -6.91 36.58 -4.41
C GLY A 355 -7.24 35.19 -4.93
N TYR A 356 -6.97 34.13 -4.15
CA TYR A 356 -7.34 32.77 -4.51
C TYR A 356 -8.71 32.40 -3.92
N GLY A 357 -9.60 31.85 -4.75
CA GLY A 357 -10.90 31.36 -4.31
C GLY A 357 -11.29 30.05 -5.01
N PRO A 358 -12.46 29.48 -4.65
CA PRO A 358 -12.93 28.20 -5.18
C PRO A 358 -13.05 28.16 -6.72
N SER A 359 -13.32 29.32 -7.34
CA SER A 359 -13.52 29.47 -8.78
C SER A 359 -12.24 29.78 -9.57
N GLY A 360 -11.10 29.91 -8.89
CA GLY A 360 -9.81 30.23 -9.51
C GLY A 360 -9.10 31.39 -8.83
N LEU A 361 -8.18 32.00 -9.57
CA LEU A 361 -7.36 33.10 -9.08
C LEU A 361 -7.89 34.43 -9.64
N SER A 362 -8.25 35.35 -8.77
CA SER A 362 -8.43 36.75 -9.12
C SER A 362 -7.09 37.46 -9.10
N ILE A 363 -6.71 38.11 -10.20
CA ILE A 363 -5.53 38.99 -10.27
C ILE A 363 -5.96 40.40 -10.63
N ARG A 364 -5.36 41.38 -9.95
CA ARG A 364 -5.43 42.79 -10.34
C ARG A 364 -4.30 43.12 -11.30
N VAL A 365 -4.57 43.72 -12.44
CA VAL A 365 -3.57 44.08 -13.44
C VAL A 365 -3.55 45.59 -13.69
N GLY A 366 -2.36 46.16 -13.95
CA GLY A 366 -2.19 47.56 -14.33
C GLY A 366 -1.57 47.73 -15.72
N TYR A 367 -1.66 48.93 -16.28
CA TYR A 367 -1.20 49.24 -17.65
C TYR A 367 -0.40 50.54 -17.66
N SER A 368 0.69 50.56 -18.44
CA SER A 368 1.65 51.68 -18.44
C SER A 368 1.39 52.74 -19.49
N THR A 369 0.76 52.41 -20.63
CA THR A 369 0.68 53.32 -21.79
C THR A 369 -0.73 53.71 -22.20
N THR A 370 -1.75 52.90 -21.86
CA THR A 370 -3.11 53.09 -22.38
C THR A 370 -4.10 52.88 -21.25
N GLN A 371 -4.82 53.95 -20.91
CA GLN A 371 -5.77 53.94 -19.81
C GLN A 371 -7.02 53.15 -20.20
N PHE A 372 -7.50 52.32 -19.27
CA PHE A 372 -8.81 51.69 -19.38
C PHE A 372 -9.93 52.72 -19.32
N VAL A 373 -11.13 52.33 -19.74
CA VAL A 373 -12.38 52.92 -19.26
C VAL A 373 -13.01 51.95 -18.25
N ALA A 374 -13.50 52.48 -17.12
CA ALA A 374 -14.21 51.64 -16.17
C ALA A 374 -15.45 51.02 -16.85
N GLY A 375 -15.57 49.70 -16.81
CA GLY A 375 -16.55 48.97 -17.63
C GLY A 375 -15.92 48.09 -18.71
N ASP A 376 -14.71 48.39 -19.16
CA ASP A 376 -14.09 47.68 -20.28
C ASP A 376 -13.85 46.21 -19.95
N ALA A 377 -14.19 45.33 -20.90
CA ALA A 377 -13.80 43.94 -20.82
C ALA A 377 -12.29 43.80 -20.98
N VAL A 378 -11.68 42.94 -20.18
CA VAL A 378 -10.25 42.64 -20.21
C VAL A 378 -10.03 41.17 -20.49
N MET A 379 -9.16 40.88 -21.45
CA MET A 379 -8.66 39.55 -21.72
C MET A 379 -7.15 39.56 -21.56
N LEU A 380 -6.66 38.74 -20.64
CA LEU A 380 -5.25 38.55 -20.38
C LEU A 380 -4.73 37.38 -21.19
N MET A 381 -3.60 37.58 -21.84
CA MET A 381 -2.90 36.57 -22.63
C MET A 381 -1.52 36.32 -22.06
N ALA A 382 -1.03 35.10 -22.21
CA ALA A 382 0.35 34.78 -21.91
C ALA A 382 1.27 35.34 -23.01
N ASN A 383 2.15 36.27 -22.63
CA ASN A 383 3.18 36.83 -23.48
C ASN A 383 4.48 36.03 -23.30
N GLY A 384 4.51 34.86 -23.95
CA GLY A 384 5.47 33.79 -23.69
C GLY A 384 4.82 32.67 -22.89
N SER A 385 5.63 31.82 -22.25
CA SER A 385 5.12 30.84 -21.29
C SER A 385 4.81 31.54 -19.97
N PHE A 386 3.56 31.52 -19.53
CA PHE A 386 3.15 32.04 -18.22
C PHE A 386 2.83 30.87 -17.29
N THR A 387 3.43 30.84 -16.11
CA THR A 387 3.22 29.76 -15.13
C THR A 387 2.63 30.32 -13.85
N VAL A 388 1.54 29.69 -13.39
CA VAL A 388 1.01 29.86 -12.04
C VAL A 388 1.41 28.65 -11.21
N THR A 389 2.13 28.88 -10.12
CA THR A 389 2.51 27.84 -9.17
C THR A 389 1.70 28.01 -7.89
N ARG A 390 1.10 26.91 -7.43
CA ARG A 390 0.32 26.83 -6.19
C ARG A 390 0.98 25.85 -5.24
N SER A 391 1.28 26.28 -4.02
CA SER A 391 1.88 25.44 -2.98
C SER A 391 1.07 25.52 -1.69
N ALA A 392 0.62 24.36 -1.20
CA ALA A 392 -0.18 24.20 0.01
C ALA A 392 0.34 23.01 0.84
N GLU A 393 1.66 22.88 0.96
CA GLU A 393 2.29 21.80 1.72
C GLU A 393 2.01 21.92 3.24
N LEU A 394 2.33 20.83 3.96
CA LEU A 394 2.12 20.68 5.40
C LEU A 394 3.30 21.15 6.23
#